data_AF-A0A660MC03-F1
#
_entry.id   AF-A0A660MC03-F1
#
_cell.length_a   1.000
_cell.length_b   1.000
_cell.length_c   1.000
_cell.angle_alpha   90.00
_cell.angle_beta   90.00
_cell.angle_gamma   90.00
#
_symmetry.space_group_name_H-M   'P 1'
#
loop_
_entity.id
_entity.type
_entity.pdbx_description
1 polymer ?
#
loop_
_entity_poly.entity_id
_entity_poly.type
_entity_poly.pdbx_seq_one_letter_code
_entity_poly.pdbx_strand_id
1 'polypeptide(L)'
;GADEFTPGRRELIHFPQGASLIPNPVNGIPGFSLRGIHCVPGFPQMAQPMMHWVLDTFYLADGRPQHYAALDVFAPESLLAPVMRELEARCPQVAVSSLPKLHFECELGFDGAPEAVAEALAAARELLDAAGLEWRAHSGAT
;
A
#
# COMPACT_ATOMS: atom_id res chain seq x y z
N GLY A 1 -29.00 -17.50 0.73
CA GLY A 1 -30.24 -18.33 0.72
C GLY A 1 -31.29 -17.70 1.63
N ALA A 2 -32.55 -18.15 1.64
CA ALA A 2 -33.63 -17.51 2.43
C ALA A 2 -33.38 -17.47 3.96
N ASP A 3 -32.48 -18.30 4.49
CA ASP A 3 -32.05 -18.30 5.89
C ASP A 3 -31.07 -17.16 6.28
N GLU A 4 -30.65 -16.34 5.31
CA GLU A 4 -29.58 -15.33 5.48
C GLU A 4 -30.11 -13.93 5.83
N PHE A 5 -31.41 -13.67 5.66
CA PHE A 5 -32.06 -12.36 5.80
C PHE A 5 -32.77 -12.18 7.16
N THR A 6 -32.04 -12.46 8.24
CA THR A 6 -32.55 -12.32 9.61
C THR A 6 -32.94 -10.87 9.93
N PRO A 7 -33.90 -10.63 10.86
CA PRO A 7 -34.28 -9.27 11.24
C PRO A 7 -33.08 -8.41 11.68
N GLY A 8 -32.16 -8.96 12.46
CA GLY A 8 -30.95 -8.26 12.88
C GLY A 8 -30.00 -7.90 11.74
N ARG A 9 -29.98 -8.67 10.65
CA ARG A 9 -29.20 -8.32 9.45
C ARG A 9 -29.85 -7.20 8.63
N ARG A 10 -31.17 -7.05 8.68
CA ARG A 10 -31.87 -5.95 8.00
C ARG A 10 -31.53 -4.60 8.62
N GLU A 11 -31.42 -4.55 9.94
CA GLU A 11 -30.97 -3.36 10.68
C GLU A 11 -29.57 -2.88 10.26
N LEU A 12 -28.72 -3.78 9.73
CA LEU A 12 -27.39 -3.44 9.24
C LEU A 12 -27.40 -2.85 7.81
N ILE A 13 -28.57 -2.81 7.14
CA ILE A 13 -28.74 -2.38 5.75
C ILE A 13 -29.74 -1.20 5.71
N HIS A 14 -29.52 -0.21 6.58
CA HIS A 14 -30.20 1.09 6.51
C HIS A 14 -29.21 2.15 6.04
N PHE A 15 -29.31 2.52 4.76
CA PHE A 15 -28.42 3.50 4.14
C PHE A 15 -29.16 4.78 3.76
N PRO A 16 -28.45 5.92 3.70
CA PRO A 16 -29.03 7.16 3.22
C PRO A 16 -29.58 7.01 1.80
N GLN A 17 -30.66 7.74 1.50
CA GLN A 17 -31.19 7.79 0.15
C GLN A 17 -30.12 8.30 -0.84
N GLY A 18 -30.01 7.61 -1.99
CA GLY A 18 -29.03 7.95 -3.03
C GLY A 18 -27.64 7.35 -2.81
N ALA A 19 -27.46 6.52 -1.79
CA ALA A 19 -26.23 5.76 -1.61
C ALA A 19 -26.12 4.60 -2.62
N SER A 20 -24.92 4.33 -3.11
CA SER A 20 -24.59 3.12 -3.88
C SER A 20 -23.98 2.06 -2.98
N LEU A 21 -24.15 0.79 -3.31
CA LEU A 21 -23.64 -0.32 -2.48
C LEU A 21 -22.17 -0.59 -2.77
N ILE A 22 -21.42 -0.94 -1.72
CA ILE A 22 -20.08 -1.53 -1.81
C ILE A 22 -20.22 -3.02 -1.45
N PRO A 23 -19.91 -3.95 -2.36
CA PRO A 23 -20.02 -5.38 -2.08
C PRO A 23 -19.00 -5.81 -1.03
N ASN A 24 -19.43 -6.66 -0.09
CA ASN A 24 -18.56 -7.24 0.93
C ASN A 24 -18.37 -8.74 0.64
N PRO A 25 -17.20 -9.17 0.14
CA PRO A 25 -16.97 -10.56 -0.22
C PRO A 25 -16.80 -11.50 0.99
N VAL A 26 -16.65 -10.95 2.20
CA VAL A 26 -16.36 -11.75 3.41
C VAL A 26 -17.63 -12.31 4.04
N ASN A 27 -18.65 -11.48 4.22
CA ASN A 27 -19.87 -11.88 4.95
C ASN A 27 -21.19 -11.47 4.27
N GLY A 28 -21.10 -10.86 3.08
CA GLY A 28 -22.26 -10.44 2.29
C GLY A 28 -22.99 -9.18 2.78
N ILE A 29 -22.64 -8.61 3.94
CA ILE A 29 -23.25 -7.36 4.43
C ILE A 29 -22.55 -6.17 3.74
N PRO A 30 -23.24 -5.46 2.84
CA PRO A 30 -22.60 -4.43 2.02
C PRO A 30 -22.23 -3.19 2.85
N GLY A 31 -21.24 -2.45 2.36
CA GLY A 31 -21.03 -1.05 2.73
C GLY A 31 -21.80 -0.13 1.80
N PHE A 32 -21.57 1.18 1.90
CA PHE A 32 -22.19 2.14 1.00
C PHE A 32 -21.27 3.31 0.64
N SER A 33 -21.53 3.91 -0.51
CA SER A 33 -20.90 5.16 -0.95
C SER A 33 -21.95 6.24 -1.14
N LEU A 34 -21.66 7.47 -0.70
CA LEU A 34 -22.50 8.63 -0.92
C LEU A 34 -21.62 9.86 -1.17
N ARG A 35 -21.68 10.42 -2.39
CA ARG A 35 -20.97 11.67 -2.75
C ARG A 35 -19.46 11.62 -2.42
N GLY A 36 -18.80 10.50 -2.72
CA GLY A 36 -17.36 10.29 -2.45
C GLY A 36 -17.03 9.87 -1.01
N ILE A 37 -18.02 9.75 -0.13
CA ILE A 37 -17.84 9.18 1.21
C ILE A 37 -18.11 7.69 1.13
N HIS A 38 -17.12 6.87 1.46
CA HIS A 38 -17.21 5.41 1.43
C HIS A 38 -17.21 4.86 2.85
N CYS A 39 -18.27 4.14 3.23
CA CYS A 39 -18.44 3.55 4.55
C CYS A 39 -18.32 2.03 4.46
N VAL A 40 -17.31 1.48 5.13
CA VAL A 40 -16.99 0.05 5.20
C VAL A 40 -16.84 -0.37 6.69
N PRO A 41 -16.91 -1.67 7.02
CA PRO A 41 -16.70 -2.14 8.39
C PRO A 41 -15.31 -1.78 8.93
N GLY A 42 -15.20 -1.56 10.25
CA GLY A 42 -13.92 -1.19 10.87
C GLY A 42 -12.87 -2.31 10.97
N PHE A 43 -13.20 -3.53 10.56
CA PHE A 43 -12.27 -4.66 10.61
C PHE A 43 -11.42 -4.71 9.34
N PRO A 44 -10.07 -4.66 9.43
CA PRO A 44 -9.20 -4.60 8.24
C PRO A 44 -9.44 -5.71 7.22
N GLN A 45 -9.66 -6.95 7.69
CA GLN A 45 -9.93 -8.11 6.84
C GLN A 45 -11.18 -7.97 5.96
N MET A 46 -12.15 -7.15 6.39
CA MET A 46 -13.34 -6.82 5.60
C MET A 46 -13.17 -5.50 4.84
N ALA A 47 -12.60 -4.48 5.49
CA ALA A 47 -12.42 -3.15 4.92
C ALA A 47 -11.52 -3.16 3.66
N GLN A 48 -10.42 -3.90 3.71
CA GLN A 48 -9.42 -3.92 2.64
C GLN A 48 -10.00 -4.37 1.28
N PRO A 49 -10.63 -5.55 1.14
CA PRO A 49 -11.19 -5.95 -0.15
C PRO A 49 -12.33 -5.03 -0.62
N MET A 50 -13.11 -4.45 0.30
CA MET A 50 -14.15 -3.47 -0.04
C MET A 50 -13.55 -2.16 -0.55
N MET A 51 -12.44 -1.71 0.03
CA MET A 51 -11.73 -0.51 -0.41
C MET A 51 -11.05 -0.72 -1.77
N HIS A 52 -10.45 -1.89 -2.02
CA HIS A 52 -9.94 -2.24 -3.35
C HIS A 52 -11.04 -2.15 -4.40
N TRP A 53 -12.22 -2.72 -4.11
CA TRP A 53 -13.36 -2.60 -5.03
C TRP A 53 -13.77 -1.15 -5.28
N VAL A 54 -13.77 -0.29 -4.26
CA VAL A 54 -14.06 1.14 -4.39
C VAL A 54 -13.03 1.83 -5.29
N LEU A 55 -11.74 1.56 -5.08
CA LEU A 55 -10.64 2.10 -5.87
C LEU A 55 -10.76 1.67 -7.34
N ASP A 56 -10.95 0.38 -7.60
CA ASP A 56 -11.10 -0.18 -8.95
C ASP A 56 -12.36 0.33 -9.67
N THR A 57 -13.45 0.55 -8.92
CA THR A 57 -14.74 0.93 -9.51
C THR A 57 -14.83 2.43 -9.78
N PHE A 58 -14.33 3.27 -8.87
CA PHE A 58 -14.56 4.72 -8.92
C PHE A 58 -13.32 5.54 -9.24
N TYR A 59 -12.11 5.01 -8.99
CA TYR A 59 -10.86 5.78 -9.04
C TYR A 59 -9.80 5.17 -9.94
N LEU A 60 -10.11 4.10 -10.69
CA LEU A 60 -9.14 3.45 -11.57
C LEU A 60 -8.55 4.41 -12.62
N ALA A 61 -9.37 5.32 -13.16
CA ALA A 61 -8.93 6.31 -14.13
C ALA A 61 -8.06 7.43 -13.50
N ASP A 62 -8.17 7.65 -12.20
CA ASP A 62 -7.35 8.60 -11.44
C ASP A 62 -6.05 7.96 -10.94
N GLY A 63 -5.91 6.64 -11.08
CA GLY A 63 -4.72 5.89 -10.75
C GLY A 63 -3.53 6.36 -11.56
N ARG A 64 -2.53 6.93 -10.89
CA ARG A 64 -1.21 7.14 -11.48
C ARG A 64 -0.44 5.82 -11.43
N PRO A 65 0.39 5.51 -12.45
CA PRO A 65 1.33 4.40 -12.35
C PRO A 65 2.41 4.77 -11.34
N GLN A 66 2.09 4.65 -10.05
CA GLN A 66 3.05 4.69 -8.95
C GLN A 66 3.39 3.25 -8.59
N HIS A 67 4.68 2.96 -8.60
CA HIS A 67 5.22 1.70 -8.14
C HIS A 67 5.96 1.96 -6.84
N TYR A 68 5.65 1.18 -5.82
CA TYR A 68 6.44 1.13 -4.60
C TYR A 68 7.26 -0.16 -4.60
N ALA A 69 8.55 -0.03 -4.33
CA ALA A 69 9.42 -1.17 -4.09
C ALA A 69 10.36 -0.87 -2.93
N ALA A 70 10.87 -1.90 -2.26
CA ALA A 70 11.75 -1.72 -1.12
C ALA A 70 12.84 -2.78 -1.04
N LEU A 71 13.88 -2.48 -0.26
CA LEU A 71 14.94 -3.40 0.16
C LEU A 71 14.95 -3.45 1.69
N ASP A 72 15.06 -4.64 2.28
CA ASP A 72 15.38 -4.74 3.71
C ASP A 72 16.91 -4.62 3.84
N VAL A 73 17.40 -3.64 4.60
CA VAL A 73 18.83 -3.35 4.77
C VAL A 73 19.25 -3.69 6.18
N PHE A 74 20.22 -4.58 6.33
CA PHE A 74 20.78 -5.05 7.59
C PHE A 74 21.81 -4.05 8.19
N ALA A 75 21.41 -2.79 8.38
CA ALA A 75 22.20 -1.76 9.06
C ALA A 75 21.40 -0.63 9.77
N PRO A 76 21.96 0.01 10.81
CA PRO A 76 21.37 1.21 11.42
C PRO A 76 21.17 2.34 10.40
N GLU A 77 20.12 3.14 10.59
CA GLU A 77 19.79 4.26 9.69
C GLU A 77 20.94 5.26 9.48
N SER A 78 21.79 5.45 10.50
CA SER A 78 22.96 6.32 10.41
C SER A 78 23.97 5.90 9.33
N LEU A 79 24.10 4.60 9.06
CA LEU A 79 24.95 4.07 8.00
C LEU A 79 24.26 4.11 6.63
N LEU A 80 22.93 4.16 6.61
CA LEU A 80 22.12 4.24 5.39
C LEU A 80 22.02 5.67 4.85
N ALA A 81 22.10 6.68 5.71
CA ALA A 81 21.95 8.09 5.34
C ALA A 81 22.90 8.59 4.21
N PRO A 82 24.18 8.16 4.11
CA PRO A 82 25.02 8.50 2.95
C PRO A 82 24.52 7.87 1.65
N VAL A 83 24.07 6.62 1.69
CA VAL A 83 23.52 5.90 0.53
C VAL A 83 22.23 6.58 0.05
N MET A 84 21.35 6.96 0.97
CA MET A 84 20.11 7.67 0.64
C MET A 84 20.37 9.01 -0.05
N ARG A 85 21.33 9.80 0.45
CA ARG A 85 21.69 11.09 -0.18
C ARG A 85 22.21 10.92 -1.60
N GLU A 86 23.00 9.87 -1.86
CA GLU A 86 23.48 9.55 -3.20
C GLU A 86 22.34 9.09 -4.11
N LEU A 87 21.40 8.30 -3.59
CA LEU A 87 20.21 7.86 -4.34
C LEU A 87 19.30 9.02 -4.70
N GLU A 88 19.04 9.94 -3.78
CA GLU A 88 18.26 11.16 -4.03
C GLU A 88 18.92 12.04 -5.10
N ALA A 89 20.26 12.09 -5.14
CA ALA A 89 21.00 12.83 -6.15
C ALA A 89 20.97 12.15 -7.53
N ARG A 90 21.08 10.80 -7.58
CA ARG A 90 21.07 10.00 -8.82
C ARG A 90 19.66 9.84 -9.40
N CYS A 91 18.65 9.77 -8.56
CA CYS A 91 17.27 9.46 -8.92
C CYS A 91 16.29 10.51 -8.35
N PRO A 92 16.40 11.80 -8.73
CA PRO A 92 15.57 12.87 -8.16
C PRO A 92 14.05 12.73 -8.45
N GLN A 93 13.68 11.88 -9.41
CA GLN A 93 12.31 11.55 -9.78
C GLN A 93 11.68 10.46 -8.89
N VAL A 94 12.45 9.83 -8.00
CA VAL A 94 12.00 8.76 -7.09
C VAL A 94 12.04 9.29 -5.66
N ALA A 95 10.94 9.13 -4.93
CA ALA A 95 10.93 9.41 -3.50
C ALA A 95 11.58 8.23 -2.76
N VAL A 96 12.71 8.50 -2.11
CA VAL A 96 13.46 7.53 -1.30
C VAL A 96 13.06 7.68 0.16
N SER A 97 12.83 6.57 0.87
CA SER A 97 12.45 6.59 2.29
C SER A 97 13.18 5.52 3.10
N SER A 98 13.37 5.77 4.41
CA SER A 98 13.83 4.80 5.39
C SER A 98 12.74 4.56 6.44
N LEU A 99 12.40 3.29 6.68
CA LEU A 99 11.44 2.90 7.71
C LEU A 99 12.12 1.91 8.69
N PRO A 100 12.39 2.31 9.94
CA PRO A 100 12.99 1.40 10.92
C PRO A 100 11.98 0.30 11.32
N LYS A 101 12.46 -0.95 11.47
CA LYS A 101 11.65 -2.09 11.91
C LYS A 101 12.10 -2.59 13.28
N LEU A 102 11.19 -3.23 14.02
CA LEU A 102 11.44 -3.69 15.40
C LEU A 102 12.44 -4.84 15.53
N HIS A 103 12.64 -5.65 14.47
CA HIS A 103 13.42 -6.90 14.55
C HIS A 103 14.54 -7.02 13.54
N PHE A 104 14.57 -6.14 12.53
CA PHE A 104 15.63 -6.07 11.53
C PHE A 104 15.80 -4.63 11.10
N GLU A 105 17.00 -4.35 10.64
CA GLU A 105 17.43 -3.04 10.22
C GLU A 105 16.66 -2.59 8.95
N CYS A 106 16.73 -1.28 8.70
CA CYS A 106 15.72 -0.48 8.03
C CYS A 106 15.19 -1.03 6.68
N GLU A 107 13.91 -0.76 6.41
CA GLU A 107 13.38 -0.83 5.05
C GLU A 107 13.77 0.44 4.30
N LEU A 108 14.43 0.27 3.15
CA LEU A 108 14.73 1.33 2.19
C LEU A 108 13.68 1.28 1.07
N GLY A 109 12.76 2.24 1.05
CA GLY A 109 11.65 2.32 0.12
C GLY A 109 11.90 3.27 -1.05
N PHE A 110 11.26 2.97 -2.18
CA PHE A 110 11.32 3.73 -3.43
C PHE A 110 9.91 3.87 -3.99
N ASP A 111 9.43 5.10 -4.14
CA ASP A 111 8.14 5.42 -4.74
C ASP A 111 8.31 6.30 -5.98
N GLY A 112 7.70 5.90 -7.10
CA GLY A 112 7.76 6.67 -8.34
C GLY A 112 7.24 5.92 -9.56
N ALA A 113 7.59 6.40 -10.75
CA ALA A 113 7.26 5.69 -11.99
C ALA A 113 7.99 4.33 -12.06
N PRO A 114 7.38 3.27 -12.62
CA PRO A 114 7.94 1.91 -12.60
C PRO A 114 9.39 1.81 -13.11
N GLU A 115 9.70 2.48 -14.21
CA GLU A 115 11.03 2.48 -14.81
C GLU A 115 12.06 3.20 -13.93
N ALA A 116 11.65 4.32 -13.31
CA ALA A 116 12.51 5.08 -12.42
C ALA A 116 12.79 4.33 -11.11
N VAL A 117 11.80 3.63 -10.57
CA VAL A 117 11.96 2.78 -9.38
C VAL A 117 12.88 1.60 -9.69
N ALA A 118 12.77 1.00 -10.88
CA ALA A 118 13.69 -0.06 -11.30
C ALA A 118 15.14 0.43 -11.39
N GLU A 119 15.36 1.64 -11.92
CA GLU A 119 16.68 2.30 -11.94
C GLU A 119 17.20 2.58 -10.52
N ALA A 120 16.38 3.15 -9.64
CA ALA A 120 16.74 3.45 -8.27
C ALA A 120 17.08 2.18 -7.46
N LEU A 121 16.33 1.09 -7.68
CA LEU A 121 16.64 -0.21 -7.08
C LEU A 121 17.99 -0.76 -7.54
N ALA A 122 18.32 -0.64 -8.82
CA ALA A 122 19.62 -1.09 -9.33
C ALA A 122 20.75 -0.26 -8.71
N ALA A 123 20.61 1.07 -8.70
CA ALA A 123 21.55 1.98 -8.06
C ALA A 123 21.71 1.70 -6.55
N ALA A 124 20.62 1.38 -5.86
CA ALA A 124 20.64 1.09 -4.43
C ALA A 124 21.44 -0.17 -4.12
N ARG A 125 21.25 -1.24 -4.90
CA ARG A 125 22.03 -2.49 -4.73
C ARG A 125 23.53 -2.23 -4.88
N GLU A 126 23.92 -1.50 -5.93
CA GLU A 126 25.32 -1.12 -6.15
C GLU A 126 25.90 -0.33 -4.97
N LEU A 127 25.16 0.66 -4.46
CA LEU A 127 25.62 1.51 -3.36
C LEU A 127 25.68 0.77 -2.02
N LEU A 128 24.71 -0.10 -1.74
CA LEU A 128 24.69 -0.95 -0.54
C LEU A 128 25.86 -1.94 -0.58
N ASP A 129 26.09 -2.60 -1.72
CA ASP A 129 27.22 -3.51 -1.92
C ASP A 129 28.57 -2.78 -1.75
N ALA A 130 28.72 -1.59 -2.33
CA ALA A 130 29.92 -0.77 -2.20
C ALA A 130 30.16 -0.28 -0.76
N ALA A 131 29.10 -0.03 -0.01
CA ALA A 131 29.16 0.33 1.41
C ALA A 131 29.35 -0.89 2.34
N GLY A 132 29.31 -2.12 1.80
CA GLY A 132 29.41 -3.36 2.58
C GLY A 132 28.21 -3.59 3.49
N LEU A 133 27.04 -3.03 3.17
CA LEU A 133 25.81 -3.21 3.94
C LEU A 133 25.08 -4.46 3.42
N GLU A 134 24.76 -5.37 4.34
CA GLU A 134 23.96 -6.55 3.98
C GLU A 134 22.52 -6.13 3.65
N TRP A 135 21.92 -6.70 2.61
CA TRP A 135 20.56 -6.38 2.20
C TRP A 135 19.86 -7.58 1.57
N ARG A 136 18.53 -7.55 1.52
CA ARG A 136 17.71 -8.50 0.77
C ARG A 136 16.54 -7.80 0.09
N ALA A 137 16.00 -8.44 -0.95
CA ALA A 137 14.76 -7.98 -1.56
C ALA A 137 13.63 -7.97 -0.51
N HIS A 138 12.93 -6.83 -0.38
CA HIS A 138 11.82 -6.73 0.54
C HIS A 138 10.69 -7.67 0.08
N SER A 139 10.27 -8.56 0.97
CA SER A 139 9.13 -9.45 0.76
C SER A 139 7.87 -8.78 1.28
N GLY A 140 7.49 -7.67 0.64
CA GLY A 140 6.22 -6.98 0.85
C GLY A 140 5.23 -7.45 -0.21
N ALA A 141 4.06 -7.91 0.23
CA ALA A 141 3.04 -8.52 -0.63
C ALA A 141 2.71 -7.65 -1.85
N THR A 142 2.82 -8.26 -3.04
CA THR A 142 2.20 -7.80 -4.28
C THR A 142 0.69 -7.64 -4.12
#